data_AF-A0A1B6JYZ6-F1
#
_entry.id   AF-A0A1B6JYZ6-F1
#
_cell.length_a   1.000
_cell.length_b   1.000
_cell.length_c   1.000
_cell.angle_alpha   90.00
_cell.angle_beta   90.00
_cell.angle_gamma   90.00
#
_symmetry.space_group_name_H-M   'P 1'
#
loop_
_entity.id
_entity.type
_entity.pdbx_description
1 polymer ?
#
loop_
_entity_poly.entity_id
_entity_poly.type
_entity_poly.pdbx_seq_one_letter_code
_entity_poly.pdbx_strand_id
1 'polypeptide(L)'
;MAKLCLKKKSKRIKASTRYKIEKKVREHNRKIKKEAKKKAKGRKNKMITVPNICPFKTEILQEVAEYKKRKEEERLKQREIWKTEQEKKKGLEGLVADANSKVSLYEQFED
;
A
#
# COMPACT_ATOMS: atom_id res chain seq x y z
N MET A 1 45.38 -42.54 -23.45
CA MET A 1 44.08 -43.01 -22.91
C MET A 1 43.45 -41.89 -22.10
N ALA A 2 42.42 -41.23 -22.63
CA ALA A 2 41.82 -40.07 -21.97
C ALA A 2 41.29 -40.46 -20.58
N LYS A 3 41.62 -39.66 -19.55
CA LYS A 3 41.04 -39.80 -18.20
C LYS A 3 39.52 -39.63 -18.32
N LEU A 4 38.83 -40.76 -18.45
CA LEU A 4 37.37 -40.83 -18.37
C LEU A 4 36.93 -40.07 -17.12
N CYS A 5 35.95 -39.18 -17.27
CA CYS A 5 35.43 -38.29 -16.22
C CYS A 5 34.64 -39.06 -15.14
N LEU A 6 35.28 -40.02 -14.47
CA LEU A 6 34.65 -41.08 -13.68
C LEU A 6 34.16 -40.63 -12.28
N LYS A 7 34.23 -39.33 -11.96
CA LYS A 7 33.81 -38.78 -10.64
C LYS A 7 32.90 -37.55 -10.72
N LYS A 8 32.26 -37.30 -11.86
CA LYS A 8 31.30 -36.18 -11.98
C LYS A 8 30.01 -36.54 -11.23
N LYS A 9 29.66 -35.77 -10.21
CA LYS A 9 28.39 -35.95 -9.48
C LYS A 9 27.22 -35.67 -10.43
N SER A 10 26.20 -36.51 -10.36
CA SER A 10 24.96 -36.32 -11.10
C SER A 10 24.20 -35.08 -10.58
N LYS A 11 23.61 -34.31 -11.50
CA LYS A 11 22.68 -33.22 -11.17
C LYS A 11 21.29 -33.73 -10.76
N ARG A 12 21.01 -35.04 -10.95
CA ARG A 12 19.71 -35.64 -10.61
C ARG A 12 19.52 -35.66 -9.10
N ILE A 13 18.45 -35.02 -8.63
CA ILE A 13 18.08 -34.99 -7.22
C ILE A 13 17.13 -36.15 -6.94
N LYS A 14 17.47 -36.99 -5.94
CA LYS A 14 16.59 -38.04 -5.43
C LYS A 14 15.31 -37.40 -4.85
N ALA A 15 14.16 -38.05 -5.04
CA ALA A 15 12.88 -37.56 -4.53
C ALA A 15 12.91 -37.31 -3.01
N SER A 16 13.55 -38.21 -2.24
CA SER A 16 13.73 -38.05 -0.79
C SER A 16 14.45 -36.75 -0.41
N THR A 17 15.48 -36.36 -1.17
CA THR A 17 16.19 -35.09 -0.98
C THR A 17 15.29 -33.90 -1.31
N ARG A 18 14.51 -33.98 -2.40
CA ARG A 18 13.57 -32.93 -2.80
C ARG A 18 12.51 -32.67 -1.72
N TYR A 19 11.85 -33.73 -1.25
CA TYR A 19 10.82 -33.61 -0.20
C TYR A 19 11.40 -33.13 1.14
N LYS A 20 12.65 -33.52 1.48
CA LYS A 20 13.34 -33.01 2.67
C LYS A 20 13.64 -31.52 2.56
N ILE A 21 14.09 -31.05 1.38
CA ILE A 21 14.31 -29.62 1.12
C ILE A 21 12.99 -28.85 1.24
N GLU A 22 11.93 -29.31 0.57
CA GLU A 22 10.60 -28.69 0.63
C GLU A 22 10.08 -28.58 2.08
N LYS A 23 10.20 -29.66 2.86
CA LYS A 23 9.80 -29.66 4.28
C LYS A 23 10.61 -28.63 5.08
N LYS A 24 11.93 -28.59 4.91
CA LYS A 24 12.81 -27.63 5.62
C LYS A 24 12.50 -26.18 5.24
N VAL A 25 12.30 -25.89 3.96
CA VAL A 25 11.92 -24.55 3.48
C VAL A 25 10.54 -24.15 4.04
N ARG A 26 9.55 -25.06 4.02
CA ARG A 26 8.23 -24.82 4.59
C ARG A 26 8.30 -24.50 6.09
N GLU A 27 9.09 -25.26 6.84
CA GLU A 27 9.30 -25.03 8.27
C GLU A 27 10.01 -23.71 8.55
N HIS A 28 11.05 -23.38 7.78
CA HIS A 28 11.78 -22.12 7.88
C HIS A 28 10.87 -20.92 7.61
N ASN A 29 10.13 -20.94 6.50
CA ASN A 29 9.18 -19.88 6.15
C ASN A 29 8.06 -19.75 7.21
N ARG A 30 7.61 -20.87 7.78
CA ARG A 30 6.64 -20.86 8.89
C ARG A 30 7.21 -20.18 10.13
N LYS A 31 8.47 -20.46 10.49
CA LYS A 31 9.16 -19.81 11.62
C LYS A 31 9.36 -18.31 11.37
N ILE A 32 9.88 -17.91 10.20
CA ILE A 32 10.02 -16.50 9.81
C ILE A 32 8.69 -15.77 9.89
N LYS A 33 7.60 -16.33 9.36
CA LYS A 33 6.27 -15.71 9.43
C LYS A 33 5.81 -15.53 10.88
N LYS A 34 6.02 -16.53 11.75
CA LYS A 34 5.68 -16.42 13.18
C LYS A 34 6.52 -15.35 13.88
N GLU A 35 7.81 -15.28 13.61
CA GLU A 35 8.71 -14.27 14.17
C GLU A 35 8.40 -12.86 13.67
N ALA A 36 8.09 -12.70 12.38
CA ALA A 36 7.71 -11.43 11.79
C ALA A 36 6.42 -10.88 12.43
N LYS A 37 5.42 -11.74 12.68
CA LYS A 37 4.19 -11.37 13.39
C LYS A 37 4.48 -10.89 14.83
N LYS A 38 5.45 -11.50 15.53
CA LYS A 38 5.88 -11.07 16.87
C LYS A 38 6.65 -9.74 16.84
N LYS A 39 7.47 -9.51 15.81
CA LYS A 39 8.30 -8.31 15.61
C LYS A 39 7.56 -7.14 14.94
N ALA A 40 6.28 -7.29 14.58
CA ALA A 40 5.52 -6.32 13.78
C ALA A 40 5.22 -4.97 14.47
N LYS A 41 5.67 -4.76 15.70
CA LYS A 41 5.58 -3.45 16.36
C LYS A 41 6.90 -2.69 16.17
N GLY A 42 6.91 -1.73 15.25
CA GLY A 42 7.68 -0.50 15.51
C GLY A 42 8.80 -0.09 14.56
N ARG A 43 9.07 -0.78 13.44
CA ARG A 43 10.01 -0.23 12.45
C ARG A 43 9.29 0.69 11.47
N LYS A 44 9.20 1.98 11.83
CA LYS A 44 8.92 3.03 10.84
C LYS A 44 9.99 2.91 9.76
N ASN A 45 9.57 2.69 8.51
CA ASN A 45 10.50 2.68 7.39
C ASN A 45 11.24 4.01 7.39
N LYS A 46 12.57 3.97 7.37
CA LYS A 46 13.38 5.19 7.23
C LYS A 46 12.95 5.84 5.92
N MET A 47 12.55 7.11 5.98
CA MET A 47 12.21 7.86 4.77
C MET A 47 13.47 7.92 3.90
N ILE A 48 13.34 7.50 2.65
CA ILE A 48 14.43 7.61 1.67
C ILE A 48 14.61 9.10 1.40
N THR A 49 15.80 9.61 1.70
CA THR A 49 16.15 11.03 1.53
C THR A 49 16.98 11.19 0.27
N VAL A 50 16.82 12.34 -0.41
CA VAL A 50 17.61 12.65 -1.59
C VAL A 50 19.10 12.78 -1.19
N PRO A 51 20.00 11.99 -1.79
CA PRO A 51 21.43 12.04 -1.48
C PRO A 51 22.06 13.40 -1.84
N ASN A 52 23.12 13.80 -1.12
CA ASN A 52 23.85 15.05 -1.38
C ASN A 52 24.61 15.06 -2.71
N ILE A 53 24.91 13.89 -3.29
CA ILE A 53 25.61 13.76 -4.57
C ILE A 53 24.71 14.22 -5.74
N CYS A 54 23.39 14.27 -5.53
CA CYS A 54 22.46 14.70 -6.56
C CYS A 54 22.58 16.22 -6.78
N PRO A 55 22.88 16.68 -8.01
CA PRO A 55 23.09 18.10 -8.32
C PRO A 55 21.82 18.94 -8.10
N PHE A 56 20.64 18.35 -8.29
CA PHE A 56 19.34 19.04 -8.19
C PHE A 56 18.67 18.84 -6.82
N LYS A 57 19.43 18.43 -5.78
CA LYS A 57 18.84 18.12 -4.47
C LYS A 57 18.05 19.31 -3.90
N THR A 58 18.57 20.52 -4.03
CA THR A 58 17.92 21.75 -3.52
C THR A 58 16.62 22.05 -4.26
N GLU A 59 16.64 21.95 -5.59
CA GLU A 59 15.48 22.18 -6.46
C GLU A 59 14.37 21.16 -6.18
N ILE A 60 14.72 19.87 -6.11
CA ILE A 60 13.77 18.80 -5.79
C ILE A 60 13.11 19.03 -4.41
N LEU A 61 13.88 19.49 -3.41
CA LEU A 61 13.33 19.76 -2.08
C LEU A 61 12.38 20.98 -2.08
N GLN A 62 12.67 21.99 -2.89
CA GLN A 62 11.81 23.17 -3.07
C GLN A 62 10.49 22.78 -3.75
N GLU A 63 10.55 22.05 -4.86
CA GLU A 63 9.35 21.57 -5.57
C GLU A 63 8.44 20.72 -4.67
N VAL A 64 9.05 19.83 -3.87
CA VAL A 64 8.29 18.99 -2.91
C VAL A 64 7.63 19.84 -1.83
N ALA A 65 8.29 20.91 -1.36
CA ALA A 65 7.72 21.82 -0.37
C ALA A 65 6.52 22.58 -0.95
N GLU A 66 6.65 23.11 -2.16
CA GLU A 66 5.57 23.79 -2.88
C GLU A 66 4.38 22.87 -3.13
N TYR A 67 4.64 21.64 -3.60
CA TYR A 67 3.61 20.64 -3.82
C TYR A 67 2.83 20.30 -2.53
N LYS A 68 3.53 20.15 -1.41
CA LYS A 68 2.88 19.91 -0.10
C LYS A 68 1.99 21.09 0.31
N LYS A 69 2.45 22.32 0.12
CA LYS A 69 1.68 23.53 0.42
C LYS A 69 0.39 23.58 -0.41
N ARG A 70 0.50 23.40 -1.73
CA ARG A 70 -0.67 23.37 -2.64
C ARG A 70 -1.68 22.28 -2.24
N LYS A 71 -1.19 21.08 -1.91
CA LYS A 71 -2.04 19.96 -1.48
C LYS A 71 -2.74 20.22 -0.15
N GLU A 72 -2.08 20.89 0.78
CA GLU A 72 -2.69 21.27 2.06
C GLU A 72 -3.77 22.33 1.87
N GLU A 73 -3.50 23.36 1.06
CA GLU A 73 -4.48 24.40 0.70
C GLU A 73 -5.72 23.78 0.03
N GLU A 74 -5.52 22.86 -0.92
CA GLU A 74 -6.62 22.13 -1.55
C GLU A 74 -7.42 21.30 -0.54
N ARG A 75 -6.73 20.58 0.36
CA ARG A 75 -7.39 19.80 1.42
C ARG A 75 -8.21 20.69 2.35
N LEU A 76 -7.74 21.89 2.68
CA LEU A 76 -8.46 22.85 3.50
C LEU A 76 -9.70 23.38 2.78
N LYS A 77 -9.58 23.79 1.51
CA LYS A 77 -10.72 24.21 0.68
C LYS A 77 -11.78 23.12 0.58
N GLN A 78 -11.37 21.88 0.32
CA GLN A 78 -12.29 20.73 0.27
C GLN A 78 -12.98 20.49 1.62
N ARG A 79 -12.25 20.66 2.73
CA ARG A 79 -12.83 20.53 4.07
C ARG A 79 -13.84 21.65 4.36
N GLU A 80 -13.59 22.88 3.91
CA GLU A 80 -14.53 24.00 4.06
C GLU A 80 -15.80 23.77 3.25
N ILE A 81 -15.67 23.36 1.98
CA ILE A 81 -16.82 23.00 1.13
C ILE A 81 -17.62 21.87 1.78
N TRP A 82 -16.96 20.82 2.27
CA TRP A 82 -17.66 19.73 2.96
C TRP A 82 -18.40 20.22 4.21
N LYS A 83 -17.81 21.13 4.98
CA LYS A 83 -18.47 21.70 6.17
C LYS A 83 -19.71 22.53 5.80
N THR A 84 -19.61 23.40 4.80
CA THR A 84 -20.75 24.24 4.37
C THR A 84 -21.87 23.38 3.81
N GLU A 85 -21.55 22.35 3.03
CA GLU A 85 -22.54 21.39 2.52
C GLU A 85 -23.21 20.59 3.66
N GLN A 86 -22.45 20.19 4.68
CA GLN A 86 -23.01 19.54 5.87
C GLN A 86 -23.89 20.48 6.69
N GLU A 87 -23.53 21.77 6.80
CA GLU A 87 -24.33 22.78 7.49
C GLU A 87 -25.65 23.07 6.76
N LYS A 88 -25.64 23.16 5.42
CA LYS A 88 -26.88 23.30 4.62
C LYS A 88 -27.82 22.10 4.79
N LYS A 89 -27.27 20.90 4.99
CA LYS A 89 -28.05 19.68 5.27
C LYS A 89 -28.56 19.60 6.72
N LYS A 90 -28.03 20.41 7.63
CA LYS A 90 -28.49 20.50 9.02
C LYS A 90 -29.64 21.49 9.12
N GLY A 91 -30.87 20.97 9.01
CA GLY A 91 -32.10 21.74 9.17
C GLY A 91 -33.31 20.91 8.73
N LEU A 92 -34.51 21.38 9.07
CA LEU A 92 -35.75 20.72 8.66
C LEU A 92 -35.87 20.69 7.12
N GLU A 93 -35.48 21.79 6.48
CA GLU A 93 -35.53 21.98 5.01
C GLU A 93 -34.58 21.02 4.27
N GLY A 94 -33.36 20.81 4.79
CA GLY A 94 -32.40 19.86 4.23
C GLY A 94 -32.84 18.40 4.35
N LEU A 95 -33.53 18.04 5.44
CA LEU A 95 -34.09 16.69 5.64
C LEU A 95 -35.26 16.42 4.68
N VAL A 96 -36.14 17.41 4.47
CA VAL A 96 -37.27 17.30 3.54
C VAL A 96 -36.76 17.21 2.09
N ALA A 97 -35.75 17.99 1.70
CA ALA A 97 -35.14 17.91 0.38
C ALA A 97 -34.45 16.56 0.10
N ASP A 98 -33.73 16.01 1.09
CA ASP A 98 -33.10 14.68 0.98
C ASP A 98 -34.13 13.56 0.84
N ALA A 99 -35.23 13.62 1.60
CA ALA A 99 -36.35 12.68 1.48
C ALA A 99 -36.99 12.73 0.08
N ASN A 100 -37.31 13.93 -0.43
CA ASN A 100 -37.89 14.09 -1.76
C ASN A 100 -36.96 13.61 -2.87
N SER A 101 -35.65 13.82 -2.74
CA SER A 101 -34.68 13.31 -3.73
C SER A 101 -34.64 11.78 -3.76
N LYS A 102 -34.73 11.10 -2.61
CA LYS A 102 -34.75 9.63 -2.51
C LYS A 102 -36.02 9.03 -3.09
N VAL A 103 -37.16 9.70 -2.86
CA VAL A 103 -38.46 9.31 -3.44
C VAL A 103 -38.40 9.40 -4.96
N SER A 104 -37.95 10.53 -5.51
CA SER A 104 -37.78 10.69 -6.96
C SER A 104 -36.81 9.68 -7.57
N LEU A 105 -35.72 9.35 -6.87
CA LEU A 105 -34.74 8.37 -7.33
C LEU A 105 -35.36 6.96 -7.36
N TYR A 106 -36.20 6.61 -6.39
CA TYR A 106 -36.91 5.34 -6.38
C TYR A 106 -37.93 5.24 -7.52
N GLU A 107 -38.71 6.30 -7.74
CA GLU A 107 -39.67 6.39 -8.84
C GLU A 107 -38.99 6.24 -10.20
N GLN A 108 -37.80 6.83 -10.40
CA GLN A 108 -37.01 6.69 -11.62
C GLN A 108 -36.48 5.27 -11.90
N PHE A 109 -36.43 4.39 -10.89
CA PHE A 109 -35.96 3.01 -11.03
C PHE A 109 -37.11 2.00 -11.22
N GLU A 110 -38.36 2.40 -10.98
CA GLU A 110 -39.53 1.53 -11.19
C GLU A 110 -40.17 1.67 -12.59
N ASP A 111 -39.82 2.71 -13.36
CA ASP A 111 -40.11 2.85 -14.80
C ASP A 111 -39.09 2.12 -15.69
#